data_AF-A0AAV9SK18-F1
#
_entry.id   AF-A0AAV9SK18-F1
#
_cell.length_a   1.000
_cell.length_b   1.000
_cell.length_c   1.000
_cell.angle_alpha   90.00
_cell.angle_beta   90.00
_cell.angle_gamma   90.00
#
_symmetry.space_group_name_H-M   'P 1'
#
loop_
_entity.id
_entity.type
_entity.pdbx_description
1 polymer ?
#
loop_
_entity_poly.entity_id
_entity_poly.type
_entity_poly.pdbx_seq_one_letter_code
_entity_poly.pdbx_strand_id
1 'polypeptide(L)'
;MCSWDNCDRYYSATILQMSGVRDDRLAIWLAGLTTLTNFLFTLLGVWLVERVGRRKLTLGSILGTCLSLSLLAIGFLMSAQHSPPVTVHPLDPVMANSTCSKYQMCEPCMLDPRCGFCYRENGSTLLASSCVPVNKASTERAAWGRCSNSTLMRDQTYWAYNYCPTSYSWLVLLGLVLYLAAFAPGMGPMPWTINSEIYPLWARSTGNACAAGVNWTFNILVSLTFLHLAQYLTYYG
;
A
#
# COMPACT_ATOMS: atom_id res chain seq x y z
N MET A 1 -3.34 -19.33 -8.02
CA MET A 1 -2.37 -18.70 -8.95
C MET A 1 -2.90 -17.32 -9.28
N CYS A 2 -2.30 -16.26 -8.74
CA CYS A 2 -2.74 -14.88 -8.98
C CYS A 2 -2.21 -14.40 -10.33
N SER A 3 -3.10 -14.09 -11.26
CA SER A 3 -2.79 -13.24 -12.42
C SER A 3 -2.64 -11.78 -11.97
N TRP A 4 -1.84 -10.99 -12.67
CA TRP A 4 -1.39 -9.67 -12.22
C TRP A 4 -2.46 -8.64 -11.95
N ASP A 5 -3.56 -8.65 -12.69
CA ASP A 5 -4.68 -7.74 -12.42
C ASP A 5 -5.34 -8.04 -11.06
N ASN A 6 -5.27 -9.28 -10.60
CA ASN A 6 -5.72 -9.66 -9.26
C ASN A 6 -4.65 -9.32 -8.21
N CYS A 7 -3.37 -9.60 -8.49
CA CYS A 7 -2.27 -9.29 -7.57
C CYS A 7 -2.19 -7.80 -7.24
N ASP A 8 -2.20 -6.90 -8.25
CA ASP A 8 -2.13 -5.45 -8.02
C ASP A 8 -3.32 -4.94 -7.19
N ARG A 9 -4.52 -5.50 -7.40
CA ARG A 9 -5.72 -5.16 -6.60
C ARG A 9 -5.63 -5.64 -5.16
N TYR A 10 -5.10 -6.84 -4.91
CA TYR A 10 -4.85 -7.34 -3.56
C TYR A 10 -3.74 -6.56 -2.85
N TYR A 11 -2.67 -6.20 -3.56
CA TYR A 11 -1.58 -5.40 -3.02
C TYR A 11 -1.99 -3.95 -2.77
N SER A 12 -2.86 -3.36 -3.60
CA SER A 12 -3.40 -2.03 -3.37
C SER A 12 -4.18 -1.98 -2.05
N ALA A 13 -4.96 -3.02 -1.73
CA ALA A 13 -5.62 -3.14 -0.43
C ALA A 13 -4.61 -3.21 0.73
N THR A 14 -3.53 -3.99 0.59
CA THR A 14 -2.45 -4.06 1.58
C THR A 14 -1.71 -2.72 1.73
N ILE A 15 -1.44 -2.01 0.63
CA ILE A 15 -0.78 -0.68 0.65
C ILE A 15 -1.68 0.35 1.33
N LEU A 16 -2.99 0.31 1.08
CA LEU A 16 -3.98 1.13 1.78
C LEU A 16 -4.03 0.83 3.27
N GLN A 17 -3.92 -0.44 3.68
CA GLN A 17 -3.81 -0.81 5.09
C GLN A 17 -2.49 -0.33 5.71
N MET A 18 -1.37 -0.49 5.01
CA MET A 18 -0.06 0.01 5.43
C MET A 18 -0.01 1.54 5.56
N SER A 19 -0.89 2.27 4.85
CA SER A 19 -0.99 3.73 4.97
C SER A 19 -1.64 4.23 6.29
N GLY A 20 -2.12 3.31 7.14
CA GLY A 20 -2.64 3.62 8.46
C GLY A 20 -4.12 3.99 8.53
N VAL A 21 -4.92 3.51 7.57
CA VAL A 21 -6.37 3.74 7.55
C VAL A 21 -7.03 2.99 8.71
N ARG A 22 -7.76 3.75 9.53
CA ARG A 22 -8.17 3.42 10.91
C ARG A 22 -9.28 2.39 11.07
N ASP A 23 -10.02 2.05 10.00
CA ASP A 23 -11.20 1.19 10.07
C ASP A 23 -11.31 0.25 8.85
N ASP A 24 -11.67 -1.02 9.10
CA ASP A 24 -11.92 -2.04 8.06
C ASP A 24 -12.99 -1.59 7.04
N ARG A 25 -13.99 -0.84 7.51
CA ARG A 25 -15.04 -0.29 6.64
C ARG A 25 -14.51 0.81 5.72
N LEU A 26 -13.64 1.67 6.23
CA LEU A 26 -13.00 2.73 5.43
C LEU A 26 -12.06 2.13 4.40
N ALA A 27 -11.33 1.06 4.72
CA ALA A 27 -10.50 0.34 3.76
C ALA A 27 -11.32 -0.20 2.59
N ILE A 28 -12.51 -0.78 2.84
CA ILE A 28 -13.41 -1.27 1.79
C ILE A 28 -13.94 -0.10 0.92
N TRP A 29 -14.36 1.01 1.53
CA TRP A 29 -14.82 2.18 0.78
C TRP A 29 -13.71 2.82 -0.06
N LEU A 30 -12.48 2.89 0.46
CA LEU A 30 -11.34 3.41 -0.28
C LEU A 30 -10.95 2.48 -1.44
N ALA A 31 -11.02 1.16 -1.26
CA ALA A 31 -10.84 0.19 -2.34
C ALA A 31 -11.95 0.32 -3.41
N GLY A 32 -13.21 0.52 -3.00
CA GLY A 32 -14.31 0.83 -3.91
C GLY A 32 -14.06 2.12 -4.68
N LEU A 33 -13.61 3.18 -3.99
CA LEU A 33 -13.30 4.46 -4.58
C LEU A 33 -12.16 4.37 -5.61
N THR A 34 -11.07 3.65 -5.32
CA THR A 34 -9.95 3.50 -6.26
C THR A 34 -10.37 2.77 -7.54
N THR A 35 -11.21 1.73 -7.42
CA THR A 35 -11.73 1.03 -8.62
C THR A 35 -12.69 1.88 -9.44
N LEU A 36 -13.59 2.64 -8.80
CA LEU A 36 -14.48 3.58 -9.49
C LEU A 36 -13.68 4.68 -10.20
N THR A 37 -12.67 5.21 -9.52
CA THR A 37 -11.79 6.25 -10.03
C THR A 37 -11.00 5.74 -11.25
N ASN A 38 -10.48 4.51 -11.18
CA ASN A 38 -9.81 3.86 -12.32
C ASN A 38 -10.77 3.71 -13.51
N PHE A 39 -12.01 3.27 -13.27
CA PHE A 39 -13.01 3.15 -14.34
C PHE A 39 -13.31 4.50 -15.02
N LEU A 40 -13.53 5.56 -14.23
CA LEU A 40 -13.79 6.91 -14.74
C LEU A 40 -12.59 7.47 -15.52
N PHE A 41 -11.38 7.33 -15.00
CA PHE A 41 -10.17 7.79 -15.69
C PHE A 41 -9.84 6.96 -16.93
N THR A 42 -10.22 5.68 -16.96
CA THR A 42 -10.11 4.87 -18.17
C THR A 42 -11.03 5.39 -19.27
N LEU A 43 -12.29 5.71 -18.95
CA LEU A 43 -13.24 6.29 -19.91
C LEU A 43 -12.76 7.66 -20.43
N LEU A 44 -12.34 8.54 -19.52
CA LEU A 44 -11.71 9.81 -19.88
C LEU A 44 -10.47 9.60 -20.74
N GLY A 45 -9.68 8.56 -20.43
CA GLY A 45 -8.52 8.13 -21.20
C GLY A 45 -8.86 7.82 -22.64
N VAL A 46 -9.82 6.93 -22.87
CA VAL A 46 -10.28 6.54 -24.21
C VAL A 46 -10.74 7.77 -24.99
N TRP A 47 -11.52 8.65 -24.36
CA TRP A 47 -11.94 9.91 -24.98
C TRP A 47 -10.76 10.83 -25.32
N LEU A 48 -9.76 10.89 -24.44
CA LEU A 48 -8.57 11.74 -24.62
C LEU A 48 -7.60 11.19 -25.68
N VAL A 49 -7.56 9.86 -25.87
CA VAL A 49 -6.78 9.19 -26.94
C VAL A 49 -7.17 9.73 -28.31
N GLU A 50 -8.47 9.86 -28.56
CA GLU A 50 -8.99 10.32 -29.85
C GLU A 50 -8.66 11.79 -30.13
N ARG A 51 -8.49 12.63 -29.09
CA ARG A 51 -8.17 14.06 -29.25
C ARG A 51 -6.67 14.39 -29.28
N VAL A 52 -5.88 13.77 -28.39
CA VAL A 52 -4.48 14.16 -28.15
C VAL A 52 -3.49 13.30 -28.95
N GLY A 53 -3.96 12.15 -29.44
CA GLY A 53 -3.14 11.19 -30.16
C GLY A 53 -2.32 10.29 -29.24
N ARG A 54 -2.12 9.05 -29.70
CA ARG A 54 -1.58 7.94 -28.88
C ARG A 54 -0.19 8.21 -28.32
N ARG A 55 0.74 8.75 -29.14
CA ARG A 55 2.15 8.96 -28.74
C ARG A 55 2.35 10.05 -27.69
N LYS A 56 1.55 11.12 -27.74
CA LYS A 56 1.62 12.20 -26.75
C LYS A 56 0.97 11.76 -25.44
N LEU A 57 -0.09 10.97 -25.52
CA LEU A 57 -0.74 10.40 -24.34
C LEU A 57 0.17 9.42 -23.58
N THR A 58 0.88 8.52 -24.29
CA THR A 58 1.79 7.57 -23.63
C THR A 58 2.95 8.27 -22.93
N LEU A 59 3.56 9.28 -23.58
CA LEU A 59 4.65 10.06 -22.98
C LEU A 59 4.16 10.88 -21.78
N GLY A 60 2.97 11.48 -21.87
CA GLY A 60 2.36 12.21 -20.76
C GLY A 60 2.05 11.30 -19.56
N SER A 61 1.52 10.10 -19.82
CA SER A 61 1.25 9.09 -18.80
C SER A 61 2.53 8.65 -18.09
N ILE A 62 3.62 8.37 -18.82
CA ILE A 62 4.91 8.00 -18.21
C ILE A 62 5.40 9.12 -17.28
N LEU A 63 5.39 10.39 -17.73
CA LEU A 63 5.77 11.52 -16.89
C LEU A 63 4.87 11.65 -15.65
N GLY A 64 3.56 11.51 -15.82
CA GLY A 64 2.60 11.55 -14.72
C GLY A 64 2.83 10.43 -13.70
N THR A 65 3.10 9.21 -14.16
CA THR A 65 3.41 8.07 -13.28
C THR A 65 4.72 8.29 -12.52
N CYS A 66 5.78 8.78 -13.15
CA CYS A 66 7.04 9.11 -12.47
C CYS A 66 6.85 10.17 -11.37
N LEU A 67 6.06 11.21 -11.65
CA LEU A 67 5.74 12.26 -10.67
C LEU A 67 4.91 11.70 -9.50
N SER A 68 3.92 10.87 -9.79
CA SER A 68 3.07 10.26 -8.75
C SER A 68 3.84 9.27 -7.85
N LEU A 69 4.75 8.48 -8.42
CA LEU A 69 5.61 7.57 -7.65
C LEU A 69 6.59 8.34 -6.77
N SER A 70 7.13 9.46 -7.26
CA SER A 70 7.95 10.37 -6.44
C SER A 70 7.15 10.93 -5.26
N LEU A 71 5.89 11.33 -5.49
CA LEU A 71 5.01 11.84 -4.44
C LEU A 71 4.68 10.77 -3.40
N LEU A 72 4.41 9.54 -3.83
CA LEU A 72 4.20 8.39 -2.94
C LEU A 72 5.43 8.12 -2.09
N ALA A 73 6.63 8.10 -2.69
CA ALA A 73 7.88 7.89 -1.97
C ALA A 73 8.13 8.97 -0.91
N ILE A 74 7.88 10.24 -1.24
CA ILE A 74 7.96 11.35 -0.28
C ILE A 74 6.92 11.20 0.84
N GLY A 75 5.70 10.76 0.51
CA GLY A 75 4.64 10.52 1.49
C GLY A 75 5.00 9.44 2.52
N PHE A 76 5.55 8.32 2.07
CA PHE A 76 6.04 7.28 2.97
C PHE A 76 7.23 7.74 3.80
N LEU A 77 8.18 8.49 3.22
CA LEU A 77 9.32 9.03 3.98
C LEU A 77 8.87 10.02 5.07
N MET A 78 7.91 10.89 4.75
CA MET A 78 7.33 11.83 5.72
C MET A 78 6.56 11.10 6.81
N SER A 79 5.83 10.05 6.45
CA SER A 79 5.16 9.17 7.41
C SER A 79 6.17 8.52 8.35
N ALA A 80 7.29 8.02 7.83
CA ALA A 80 8.34 7.37 8.60
C ALA A 80 9.03 8.33 9.60
N GLN A 81 9.30 9.57 9.16
CA GLN A 81 9.96 10.57 10.02
C GLN A 81 9.04 11.12 11.12
N HIS A 82 7.73 11.20 10.87
CA HIS A 82 6.75 11.74 11.82
C HIS A 82 5.93 10.64 12.51
N SER A 83 6.51 9.45 12.63
CA SER A 83 5.90 8.33 13.34
C SER A 83 5.71 8.66 14.83
N PRO A 84 4.56 8.28 15.43
CA PRO A 84 4.24 8.68 16.78
C PRO A 84 5.15 8.03 17.81
N PRO A 85 5.56 8.77 18.86
CA PRO A 85 6.39 8.21 19.92
C PRO A 85 5.59 7.25 20.80
N VAL A 86 6.29 6.29 21.42
CA VAL A 86 5.79 5.40 22.46
C VAL A 86 5.85 6.17 23.79
N THR A 87 4.70 6.47 24.37
CA THR A 87 4.59 7.32 25.58
C THR A 87 4.48 6.51 26.86
N VAL A 88 3.95 5.29 26.80
CA VAL A 88 3.72 4.44 27.96
C VAL A 88 4.53 3.16 27.81
N HIS A 89 5.55 3.02 28.66
CA HIS A 89 6.30 1.78 28.80
C HIS A 89 5.59 0.85 29.81
N PRO A 90 5.45 -0.44 29.49
CA PRO A 90 4.79 -1.37 30.39
C PRO A 90 5.62 -1.59 31.67
N LEU A 91 4.98 -1.44 32.82
CA LEU A 91 5.58 -1.51 34.17
C LEU A 91 5.68 -2.95 34.71
N ASP A 92 5.19 -3.95 33.98
CA ASP A 92 5.22 -5.34 34.42
C ASP A 92 6.64 -5.96 34.24
N PRO A 93 7.18 -6.66 35.26
CA PRO A 93 8.55 -7.19 35.23
C PRO A 93 8.77 -8.30 34.17
N VAL A 94 7.72 -8.98 33.73
CA VAL A 94 7.75 -9.94 32.61
C VAL A 94 7.90 -9.22 31.26
N MET A 95 7.51 -7.94 31.20
CA MET A 95 7.41 -7.16 29.97
C MET A 95 8.58 -6.23 29.71
N ALA A 96 9.22 -5.75 30.78
CA ALA A 96 10.43 -4.94 30.71
C ALA A 96 11.56 -5.65 29.93
N ASN A 97 11.56 -6.99 29.90
CA ASN A 97 12.62 -7.80 29.28
C ASN A 97 12.33 -8.26 27.83
N SER A 98 11.22 -7.81 27.24
CA SER A 98 10.91 -8.09 25.82
C SER A 98 11.64 -7.11 24.90
N THR A 99 11.99 -7.52 23.67
CA THR A 99 12.63 -6.61 22.69
C THR A 99 11.74 -5.41 22.34
N CYS A 100 10.40 -5.61 22.41
CA CYS A 100 9.41 -4.57 22.12
C CYS A 100 9.46 -3.36 23.06
N SER A 101 9.89 -3.53 24.33
CA SER A 101 9.94 -2.43 25.30
C SER A 101 11.06 -1.42 25.02
N LYS A 102 12.05 -1.81 24.19
CA LYS A 102 13.23 -0.99 23.84
C LYS A 102 12.92 0.09 22.80
N TYR A 103 11.85 -0.05 22.03
CA TYR A 103 11.49 0.89 20.98
C TYR A 103 10.76 2.11 21.54
N GLN A 104 11.22 3.30 21.13
CA GLN A 104 10.64 4.59 21.53
C GLN A 104 9.70 5.19 20.48
N MET A 105 9.66 4.61 19.29
CA MET A 105 8.90 5.10 18.14
C MET A 105 8.10 3.95 17.53
N CYS A 106 6.95 4.28 16.94
CA CYS A 106 6.09 3.30 16.29
C CYS A 106 6.82 2.55 15.17
N GLU A 107 7.60 3.25 14.34
CA GLU A 107 8.28 2.67 13.18
C GLU A 107 9.09 1.40 13.55
N PRO A 108 10.17 1.46 14.36
CA PRO A 108 10.97 0.27 14.66
C PRO A 108 10.23 -0.75 15.54
N CYS A 109 9.15 -0.36 16.23
CA CYS A 109 8.30 -1.32 16.93
C CYS A 109 7.49 -2.19 15.97
N MET A 110 7.00 -1.61 14.88
CA MET A 110 6.12 -2.28 13.90
C MET A 110 6.87 -3.11 12.88
N LEU A 111 8.17 -2.86 12.79
CA LEU A 111 9.14 -3.57 11.99
C LEU A 111 9.44 -4.96 12.56
N ASP A 112 9.38 -5.11 13.89
CA ASP A 112 9.52 -6.41 14.53
C ASP A 112 8.23 -7.25 14.39
N PRO A 113 8.27 -8.46 13.77
CA PRO A 113 7.07 -9.26 13.53
C PRO A 113 6.43 -9.83 14.81
N ARG A 114 7.16 -9.75 15.93
CA ARG A 114 6.70 -10.17 17.27
C ARG A 114 6.09 -9.04 18.07
N CYS A 115 6.16 -7.80 17.60
CA CYS A 115 5.71 -6.59 18.26
C CYS A 115 4.54 -5.96 17.50
N GLY A 116 3.77 -5.13 18.20
CA GLY A 116 2.66 -4.39 17.63
C GLY A 116 2.35 -3.15 18.46
N PHE A 117 1.59 -2.23 17.86
CA PHE A 117 1.38 -0.90 18.42
C PHE A 117 -0.04 -0.76 18.95
N CYS A 118 -0.13 -0.53 20.26
CA CYS A 118 -1.39 -0.31 20.98
C CYS A 118 -1.48 1.15 21.38
N TYR A 119 -2.48 1.87 20.90
CA TYR A 119 -2.62 3.31 21.18
C TYR A 119 -4.05 3.71 21.52
N ARG A 120 -4.16 4.83 22.23
CA ARG A 120 -5.41 5.49 22.59
C ARG A 120 -5.43 6.88 21.99
N GLU A 121 -6.53 7.21 21.33
CA GLU A 121 -6.74 8.49 20.67
C GLU A 121 -7.93 9.23 21.28
N ASN A 122 -7.81 10.55 21.46
CA ASN A 122 -8.97 11.40 21.78
C ASN A 122 -9.07 12.48 20.69
N GLY A 123 -9.85 12.21 19.64
CA GLY A 123 -9.93 13.07 18.46
C GLY A 123 -8.79 12.81 17.48
N SER A 124 -7.87 13.77 17.31
CA SER A 124 -6.71 13.68 16.40
C SER A 124 -5.36 13.58 17.12
N THR A 125 -5.34 13.59 18.46
CA THR A 125 -4.13 13.50 19.27
C THR A 125 -4.03 12.15 19.97
N LEU A 126 -2.84 11.55 19.90
CA LEU A 126 -2.50 10.30 20.57
C LEU A 126 -2.21 10.61 22.04
N LEU A 127 -3.04 10.11 22.96
CA LEU A 127 -2.87 10.35 24.40
C LEU A 127 -1.93 9.34 25.06
N ALA A 128 -1.97 8.09 24.61
CA ALA A 128 -1.19 7.01 25.19
C ALA A 128 -0.89 5.95 24.14
N SER A 129 0.36 5.55 24.03
CA SER A 129 0.86 4.59 23.05
C SER A 129 1.86 3.64 23.70
N SER A 130 1.79 2.36 23.36
CA SER A 130 2.66 1.31 23.90
C SER A 130 3.01 0.31 22.81
N CYS A 131 4.29 -0.04 22.73
CA CYS A 131 4.76 -1.18 21.94
C CYS A 131 4.64 -2.46 22.78
N VAL A 132 3.86 -3.43 22.32
CA VAL A 132 3.59 -4.69 23.05
C VAL A 132 3.66 -5.88 22.10
N PRO A 133 4.05 -7.08 22.58
CA PRO A 133 4.15 -8.24 21.71
C PRO A 133 2.79 -8.77 21.27
N VAL A 134 2.78 -9.32 20.07
CA VAL A 134 1.60 -9.86 19.39
C VAL A 134 1.28 -11.27 19.90
N ASN A 135 0.00 -11.62 19.96
CA ASN A 135 -0.42 -12.96 20.33
C ASN A 135 0.01 -13.98 19.26
N LYS A 136 0.62 -15.10 19.69
CA LYS A 136 1.09 -16.18 18.79
C LYS A 136 -0.05 -16.89 18.04
N ALA A 137 -1.27 -16.86 18.58
CA ALA A 137 -2.43 -17.53 17.98
C ALA A 137 -3.16 -16.66 16.93
N SER A 138 -3.09 -15.34 17.04
CA SER A 138 -3.78 -14.41 16.13
C SER A 138 -3.11 -13.02 16.16
N THR A 139 -2.76 -12.46 15.00
CA THR A 139 -2.13 -11.13 14.87
C THR A 139 -3.06 -9.96 15.14
N GLU A 140 -4.37 -10.22 15.25
CA GLU A 140 -5.42 -9.21 15.48
C GLU A 140 -5.44 -8.64 16.90
N ARG A 141 -4.65 -9.19 17.83
CA ARG A 141 -4.66 -8.77 19.24
C ARG A 141 -3.26 -8.80 19.86
N ALA A 142 -3.05 -7.95 20.86
CA ALA A 142 -1.87 -8.02 21.70
C ALA A 142 -1.89 -9.30 22.55
N ALA A 143 -0.71 -9.85 22.85
CA ALA A 143 -0.59 -11.00 23.73
C ALA A 143 -1.10 -10.73 25.16
N TRP A 144 -1.05 -9.48 25.61
CA TRP A 144 -1.46 -9.02 26.95
C TRP A 144 -1.62 -7.49 26.93
N GLY A 145 -2.18 -6.91 27.99
CA GLY A 145 -2.37 -5.46 28.13
C GLY A 145 -3.70 -4.95 27.52
N ARG A 146 -3.79 -3.62 27.33
CA ARG A 146 -5.03 -2.90 26.95
C ARG A 146 -5.62 -3.34 25.60
N CYS A 147 -4.78 -3.86 24.69
CA CYS A 147 -5.17 -4.35 23.38
C CYS A 147 -5.29 -5.89 23.30
N SER A 148 -5.34 -6.58 24.45
CA SER A 148 -5.43 -8.05 24.50
C SER A 148 -6.87 -8.58 24.39
N ASN A 149 -7.84 -7.84 24.92
CA ASN A 149 -9.24 -8.25 24.92
C ASN A 149 -10.10 -7.31 24.07
N SER A 150 -10.78 -7.87 23.06
CA SER A 150 -11.64 -7.13 22.15
C SER A 150 -12.87 -6.50 22.83
N THR A 151 -13.29 -6.97 24.01
CA THR A 151 -14.41 -6.34 24.74
C THR A 151 -14.01 -5.07 25.50
N LEU A 152 -12.71 -4.90 25.79
CA LEU A 152 -12.12 -3.71 26.42
C LEU A 152 -11.69 -2.64 25.39
N MET A 153 -11.76 -2.94 24.09
CA MET A 153 -11.60 -1.96 22.99
C MET A 153 -12.73 -0.91 22.91
N ARG A 154 -13.59 -0.84 23.94
CA ARG A 154 -14.68 0.14 24.03
C ARG A 154 -14.20 1.52 24.48
N ASP A 155 -13.01 1.60 25.10
CA ASP A 155 -12.40 2.84 25.62
C ASP A 155 -11.36 3.43 24.65
N GLN A 156 -11.75 3.81 23.42
CA GLN A 156 -10.89 4.56 22.47
C GLN A 156 -9.49 3.96 22.21
N THR A 157 -9.31 2.64 22.42
CA THR A 157 -8.04 1.93 22.26
C THR A 157 -8.05 1.11 20.98
N TYR A 158 -7.02 1.28 20.16
CA TYR A 158 -6.88 0.65 18.86
C TYR A 158 -5.60 -0.18 18.78
N TRP A 159 -5.70 -1.29 18.05
CA TRP A 159 -4.58 -2.18 17.77
C TRP A 159 -4.18 -2.03 16.31
N ALA A 160 -2.92 -1.66 16.08
CA ALA A 160 -2.34 -1.60 14.75
C ALA A 160 -1.29 -2.70 14.59
N TYR A 161 -1.36 -3.42 13.47
CA TYR A 161 -0.41 -4.45 13.04
C TYR A 161 0.10 -4.10 11.64
N ASN A 162 1.42 -4.03 11.45
CA ASN A 162 2.12 -3.58 10.24
C ASN A 162 1.78 -2.17 9.68
N TYR A 163 1.24 -1.25 10.50
CA TYR A 163 1.09 0.17 10.13
C TYR A 163 1.19 1.10 11.33
N CYS A 164 1.60 2.35 11.10
CA CYS A 164 1.62 3.40 12.12
C CYS A 164 0.59 4.48 11.81
N PRO A 165 -0.17 4.98 12.81
CA PRO A 165 -1.11 6.07 12.59
C PRO A 165 -0.32 7.37 12.38
N THR A 166 -0.46 8.00 11.21
CA THR A 166 0.18 9.29 10.90
C THR A 166 -0.81 10.28 10.31
N SER A 167 -0.52 11.57 10.43
CA SER A 167 -1.34 12.63 9.81
C SER A 167 -1.08 12.76 8.30
N TYR A 168 -0.02 12.13 7.79
CA TYR A 168 0.44 12.25 6.40
C TYR A 168 -0.16 11.20 5.45
N SER A 169 -1.01 10.30 5.95
CA SER A 169 -1.68 9.26 5.14
C SER A 169 -2.44 9.82 3.93
N TRP A 170 -3.02 11.02 4.03
CA TRP A 170 -3.74 11.65 2.92
C TRP A 170 -2.84 11.92 1.70
N LEU A 171 -1.55 12.20 1.93
CA LEU A 171 -0.60 12.48 0.86
C LEU A 171 -0.26 11.19 0.09
N VAL A 172 -0.16 10.07 0.80
CA VAL A 172 -0.03 8.72 0.21
C VAL A 172 -1.28 8.37 -0.59
N LEU A 173 -2.47 8.60 -0.05
CA LEU A 173 -3.73 8.36 -0.77
C LEU A 173 -3.84 9.23 -2.04
N LEU A 174 -3.47 10.51 -1.95
CA LEU A 174 -3.47 11.41 -3.11
C LEU A 174 -2.45 10.97 -4.17
N GLY A 175 -1.26 10.56 -3.77
CA GLY A 175 -0.26 9.98 -4.67
C GLY A 175 -0.77 8.72 -5.39
N LEU A 176 -1.48 7.85 -4.67
CA LEU A 176 -2.08 6.64 -5.24
C LEU A 176 -3.17 6.97 -6.25
N VAL A 177 -4.06 7.92 -5.94
CA VAL A 177 -5.11 8.36 -6.87
C VAL A 177 -4.52 8.99 -8.13
N LEU A 178 -3.50 9.84 -7.99
CA LEU A 178 -2.80 10.45 -9.13
C LEU A 178 -2.08 9.40 -9.98
N TYR A 179 -1.46 8.41 -9.34
CA TYR A 179 -0.85 7.28 -10.03
C TYR A 179 -1.88 6.54 -10.88
N LEU A 180 -3.03 6.18 -10.30
CA LEU A 180 -4.12 5.52 -11.03
C LEU A 180 -4.64 6.37 -12.19
N ALA A 181 -4.81 7.67 -11.98
CA ALA A 181 -5.27 8.60 -13.00
C ALA A 181 -4.28 8.73 -14.18
N ALA A 182 -2.98 8.71 -13.90
CA ALA A 182 -1.94 8.76 -14.93
C ALA A 182 -1.74 7.41 -15.63
N PHE A 183 -1.87 6.30 -14.91
CA PHE A 183 -1.61 4.95 -15.41
C PHE A 183 -2.74 4.41 -16.30
N ALA A 184 -3.99 4.57 -15.86
CA ALA A 184 -5.18 4.01 -16.52
C ALA A 184 -5.32 4.34 -18.03
N PRO A 185 -5.20 5.62 -18.47
CA PRO A 185 -5.38 5.96 -19.88
C PRO A 185 -4.18 5.57 -20.78
N GLY A 186 -2.98 5.48 -20.21
CA GLY A 186 -1.74 5.33 -20.94
C GLY A 186 -1.21 3.90 -20.93
N MET A 187 -0.56 3.50 -19.84
CA MET A 187 0.18 2.25 -19.80
C MET A 187 -0.69 0.99 -19.80
N GLY A 188 -1.99 1.08 -19.47
CA GLY A 188 -2.90 -0.06 -19.54
C GLY A 188 -3.19 -0.52 -20.98
N PRO A 189 -3.96 0.26 -21.77
CA PRO A 189 -4.40 -0.16 -23.10
C PRO A 189 -3.41 0.19 -24.23
N MET A 190 -2.56 1.20 -24.06
CA MET A 190 -1.76 1.72 -25.19
C MET A 190 -0.74 0.73 -25.74
N PRO A 191 0.03 -0.04 -24.93
CA PRO A 191 0.99 -1.01 -25.46
C PRO A 191 0.36 -2.04 -26.39
N TRP A 192 -0.86 -2.50 -26.08
CA TRP A 192 -1.60 -3.46 -26.89
C TRP A 192 -2.11 -2.84 -28.19
N THR A 193 -2.69 -1.64 -28.11
CA THR A 193 -3.16 -0.92 -29.32
C THR A 193 -2.01 -0.55 -30.25
N ILE A 194 -0.89 -0.06 -29.70
CA ILE A 194 0.29 0.35 -30.46
C ILE A 194 0.93 -0.85 -31.15
N ASN A 195 1.07 -2.00 -30.48
CA ASN A 195 1.58 -3.22 -31.12
C ASN A 195 0.71 -3.65 -32.31
N SER A 196 -0.62 -3.55 -32.18
CA SER A 196 -1.53 -3.92 -33.27
C SER A 196 -1.44 -2.97 -34.48
N GLU A 197 -1.03 -1.72 -34.26
CA GLU A 197 -0.91 -0.68 -35.29
C GLU A 197 0.49 -0.64 -35.97
N ILE A 198 1.55 -1.05 -35.27
CA ILE A 198 2.92 -1.01 -35.81
C ILE A 198 3.20 -2.19 -36.76
N TYR A 199 2.70 -3.38 -36.44
CA TYR A 199 3.06 -4.58 -37.21
C TYR A 199 2.25 -4.71 -38.51
N PRO A 200 2.92 -5.05 -39.64
CA PRO A 200 2.22 -5.37 -40.89
C PRO A 200 1.35 -6.62 -40.72
N LEU A 201 0.29 -6.75 -41.52
CA LEU A 201 -0.75 -7.78 -41.38
C LEU A 201 -0.20 -9.22 -41.28
N TRP A 202 0.87 -9.53 -42.02
CA TRP A 202 1.49 -10.86 -42.04
C TRP A 202 2.32 -11.19 -40.77
N ALA A 203 2.79 -10.17 -40.03
CA ALA A 203 3.62 -10.33 -38.84
C ALA A 203 2.88 -10.04 -37.53
N ARG A 204 1.64 -9.52 -37.62
CA ARG A 204 0.92 -8.98 -36.46
C ARG A 204 0.68 -10.01 -35.36
N SER A 205 0.31 -11.23 -35.73
CA SER A 205 0.07 -12.31 -34.75
C SER A 205 1.36 -12.68 -34.00
N THR A 206 2.46 -12.85 -34.72
CA THR A 206 3.77 -13.17 -34.14
C THR A 206 4.29 -12.03 -33.26
N GLY A 207 4.17 -10.78 -33.72
CA GLY A 207 4.58 -9.60 -32.94
C GLY A 207 3.80 -9.44 -31.64
N ASN A 208 2.47 -9.59 -31.70
CA ASN A 208 1.63 -9.59 -30.49
C ASN A 208 1.94 -10.75 -29.56
N ALA A 209 2.23 -11.95 -30.10
CA ALA A 209 2.59 -13.12 -29.29
C ALA A 209 3.93 -12.91 -28.55
N CYS A 210 4.95 -12.39 -29.23
CA CYS A 210 6.24 -12.06 -28.62
C CYS A 210 6.07 -11.01 -27.52
N ALA A 211 5.31 -9.94 -27.77
CA ALA A 211 5.08 -8.90 -26.78
C ALA A 211 4.28 -9.41 -25.57
N ALA A 212 3.27 -10.24 -25.80
CA ALA A 212 2.56 -10.90 -24.71
C ALA A 212 3.49 -11.82 -23.91
N GLY A 213 4.35 -12.59 -24.57
CA GLY A 213 5.35 -13.44 -23.92
C GLY A 213 6.30 -12.65 -23.04
N VAL A 214 6.82 -11.52 -23.53
CA VAL A 214 7.66 -10.61 -22.73
C VAL A 214 6.88 -10.04 -21.55
N ASN A 215 5.64 -9.56 -21.78
CA ASN A 215 4.78 -9.04 -20.72
C ASN A 215 4.58 -10.09 -19.61
N TRP A 216 4.17 -11.31 -19.95
CA TRP A 216 3.97 -12.40 -19.00
C TRP A 216 5.27 -12.84 -18.30
N THR A 217 6.42 -12.73 -18.97
CA THR A 217 7.71 -13.07 -18.36
C THR A 217 8.11 -12.05 -17.29
N PHE A 218 8.04 -10.74 -17.60
CA PHE A 218 8.31 -9.68 -16.62
C PHE A 218 7.32 -9.71 -15.45
N ASN A 219 6.09 -10.06 -15.77
CA ASN A 219 5.02 -10.27 -14.84
C ASN A 219 5.34 -11.43 -13.87
N ILE A 220 5.77 -12.60 -14.36
CA ILE A 220 6.24 -13.66 -13.45
C ILE A 220 7.43 -13.18 -12.62
N LEU A 221 8.40 -12.52 -13.24
CA LEU A 221 9.61 -12.05 -12.57
C LEU A 221 9.29 -11.12 -11.40
N VAL A 222 8.48 -10.09 -11.62
CA VAL A 222 8.17 -9.12 -10.56
C VAL A 222 7.27 -9.71 -9.47
N SER A 223 6.38 -10.66 -9.79
CA SER A 223 5.63 -11.38 -8.76
C SER A 223 6.53 -12.21 -7.85
N LEU A 224 7.55 -12.85 -8.41
CA LEU A 224 8.53 -13.62 -7.64
C LEU A 224 9.44 -12.72 -6.81
N THR A 225 9.93 -11.62 -7.38
CA THR A 225 10.81 -10.69 -6.63
C THR A 225 10.06 -9.94 -5.56
N PHE A 226 8.79 -9.57 -5.79
CA PHE A 226 7.99 -8.86 -4.79
C PHE A 226 7.77 -9.69 -3.53
N LEU A 227 7.48 -10.98 -3.64
CA LEU A 227 7.31 -11.84 -2.45
C LEU A 227 8.58 -11.87 -1.60
N HIS A 228 9.73 -11.98 -2.27
CA HIS A 228 11.02 -12.02 -1.61
C HIS A 228 11.39 -10.67 -1.00
N LEU A 229 11.03 -9.57 -1.66
CA LEU A 229 11.20 -8.21 -1.16
C LEU A 229 10.28 -7.93 0.04
N ALA A 230 9.01 -8.34 -0.02
CA ALA A 230 8.05 -8.18 1.05
C ALA A 230 8.50 -8.92 2.32
N GLN A 231 8.97 -10.16 2.18
CA GLN A 231 9.53 -10.92 3.31
C GLN A 231 10.79 -10.27 3.89
N TYR A 232 11.66 -9.73 3.04
CA TYR A 232 12.86 -9.04 3.48
C TYR A 232 12.54 -7.70 4.19
N LEU A 233 11.59 -6.94 3.66
CA LEU A 233 11.11 -5.69 4.27
C LEU A 233 10.42 -5.94 5.61
N THR A 234 9.72 -7.07 5.79
CA THR A 234 9.17 -7.45 7.11
C THR A 234 10.21 -8.00 8.08
N TYR A 235 11.46 -8.23 7.65
CA TYR A 235 12.54 -8.79 8.48
C TYR A 235 13.61 -7.76 8.85
N TYR A 236 13.84 -6.76 7.98
CA TYR A 236 14.87 -5.72 8.13
C TYR A 236 14.35 -4.30 8.06
N GLY A 237 13.13 -4.11 7.56
CA GLY A 237 12.35 -2.96 8.00
C GLY A 237 12.16 -3.23 9.45
#